data_AF-A0AAU4XQR3-F1
#
_entry.id   AF-A0AAU4XQR3-F1
#
_cell.length_a   1.000
_cell.length_b   1.000
_cell.length_c   1.000
_cell.angle_alpha   90.00
_cell.angle_beta   90.00
_cell.angle_gamma   90.00
#
_symmetry.space_group_name_H-M   'P 1'
#
loop_
_entity.id
_entity.type
_entity.pdbx_description
1 polymer ?
#
loop_
_entity_poly.entity_id
_entity_poly.type
_entity_poly.pdbx_seq_one_letter_code
_entity_poly.pdbx_strand_id
1 'polypeptide(L)' 'MPTHVRHAENGSEQTRQRMDDVAYTLCVSTGTRDIDTALIAARHQLPGARAKDDSLLTA' A
#
# COMPACT_ATOMS: atom_id res chain seq x y z
N MET A 1 -24.06 -23.01 14.79
CA MET A 1 -24.16 -21.58 15.15
C MET A 1 -22.85 -20.91 14.71
N PRO A 2 -22.90 -19.82 13.91
CA PRO A 2 -21.82 -19.41 13.02
C PRO A 2 -20.83 -18.45 13.69
N THR A 3 -19.53 -18.76 13.67
CA THR A 3 -18.44 -17.98 14.30
C THR A 3 -17.74 -17.01 13.34
N HIS A 4 -18.48 -16.34 12.45
CA HIS A 4 -17.86 -15.56 11.37
C HIS A 4 -17.44 -14.13 11.75
N VAL A 5 -17.83 -13.62 12.92
CA VAL A 5 -17.55 -12.22 13.30
C VAL A 5 -16.06 -11.98 13.64
N ARG A 6 -15.37 -13.01 14.17
CA ARG A 6 -13.97 -12.91 14.62
C ARG A 6 -12.92 -12.87 13.52
N HIS A 7 -13.24 -13.38 12.33
CA HIS A 7 -12.31 -13.32 11.21
C HIS A 7 -12.28 -11.94 10.54
N ALA A 8 -13.39 -11.20 10.57
CA ALA A 8 -13.46 -9.87 9.99
C ALA A 8 -12.68 -8.83 10.82
N GLU A 9 -12.81 -8.88 12.15
CA GLU A 9 -12.06 -8.01 13.07
C GLU A 9 -10.56 -8.33 13.07
N ASN A 10 -10.17 -9.60 13.18
CA ASN A 10 -8.75 -9.99 13.14
C ASN A 10 -8.13 -9.74 11.76
N GLY A 11 -8.89 -9.98 10.68
CA GLY A 11 -8.49 -9.60 9.33
C GLY A 11 -8.33 -8.08 9.17
N SER A 12 -9.13 -7.28 9.87
CA SER A 12 -9.01 -5.81 9.84
C SER A 12 -7.78 -5.31 10.60
N GLU A 13 -7.44 -5.90 11.75
CA GLU A 13 -6.22 -5.56 12.50
C GLU A 13 -4.96 -6.01 11.75
N GLN A 14 -4.94 -7.24 11.24
CA GLN A 14 -3.83 -7.73 10.42
C GLN A 14 -3.65 -6.89 9.14
N THR A 15 -4.76 -6.46 8.52
CA THR A 15 -4.71 -5.57 7.35
C THR A 15 -4.17 -4.20 7.73
N ARG A 16 -4.60 -3.65 8.87
CA ARG A 16 -4.10 -2.37 9.37
C ARG A 16 -2.60 -2.44 9.68
N GLN A 17 -2.15 -3.48 10.37
CA GLN A 17 -0.72 -3.70 10.64
C GLN A 17 0.08 -3.78 9.34
N ARG A 18 -0.41 -4.54 8.35
CA ARG A 18 0.26 -4.65 7.06
C ARG A 18 0.31 -3.32 6.31
N MET A 19 -0.75 -2.51 6.41
CA MET A 19 -0.77 -1.16 5.84
C MET A 19 0.24 -0.25 6.53
N ASP A 20 0.35 -0.32 7.86
CA ASP A 20 1.31 0.45 8.65
C ASP A 20 2.76 0.04 8.33
N ASP A 21 3.03 -1.25 8.16
CA ASP A 21 4.37 -1.75 7.78
C ASP A 21 4.79 -1.26 6.38
N VAL A 22 3.85 -1.25 5.43
CA VAL A 22 4.08 -0.73 4.07
C VAL A 22 4.29 0.79 4.10
N ALA A 23 3.47 1.51 4.86
CA ALA A 23 3.60 2.96 5.03
C ALA A 23 4.96 3.31 5.67
N TYR A 24 5.36 2.59 6.71
CA TYR A 24 6.65 2.76 7.36
C TYR A 24 7.81 2.53 6.39
N THR A 25 7.75 1.43 5.63
CA THR A 25 8.77 1.11 4.61
C THR A 25 8.86 2.21 3.57
N LEU A 26 7.72 2.69 3.06
CA LEU A 26 7.68 3.75 2.06
C LEU A 26 8.27 5.06 2.58
N CYS A 27 7.93 5.46 3.81
CA CYS A 27 8.49 6.64 4.47
C CYS A 27 10.02 6.53 4.56
N VAL A 28 10.54 5.40 5.04
CA VAL A 28 12.00 5.17 5.15
C VAL A 28 12.67 5.19 3.77
N SER A 29 12.12 4.47 2.79
CA SER A 29 12.69 4.38 1.44
C SER A 29 12.68 5.72 0.69
N THR A 30 11.74 6.61 1.01
CA THR A 30 11.65 7.95 0.41
C THR A 30 12.34 9.04 1.24
N GLY A 31 12.84 8.72 2.44
CA GLY A 31 13.44 9.68 3.36
C GLY A 31 12.44 10.69 3.94
N THR A 32 11.17 10.31 4.03
CA THR A 32 10.08 11.15 4.53
C THR A 32 9.54 10.61 5.85
N ARG A 33 8.67 11.38 6.51
CA ARG A 33 8.14 11.06 7.85
C ARG A 33 6.61 11.03 7.92
N ASP A 34 5.98 11.23 6.77
CA ASP A 34 4.54 11.35 6.59
C ASP A 34 4.16 10.62 5.31
N ILE A 35 3.04 9.89 5.35
CA ILE A 35 2.62 9.00 4.26
C ILE A 35 2.23 9.76 3.00
N ASP A 36 1.57 10.92 3.13
CA ASP A 36 1.19 11.74 1.98
C ASP A 36 2.43 12.30 1.27
N THR A 37 3.40 12.78 2.06
CA THR A 37 4.70 13.25 1.56
C THR A 37 5.50 12.11 0.90
N ALA A 38 5.49 10.91 1.51
CA ALA A 38 6.15 9.72 0.98
C ALA A 38 5.60 9.32 -0.38
N LEU A 39 4.27 9.32 -0.55
CA LEU A 39 3.60 8.99 -1.80
C LEU A 39 3.94 9.98 -2.93
N ILE A 40 3.96 11.27 -2.61
CA ILE A 40 4.36 12.32 -3.57
C ILE A 40 5.81 12.10 -4.00
N ALA A 41 6.73 11.94 -3.03
CA ALA A 41 8.15 11.71 -3.30
C ALA A 41 8.37 10.43 -4.15
N ALA A 42 7.71 9.33 -3.82
CA ALA A 42 7.79 8.09 -4.59
C ALA A 42 7.30 8.28 -6.04
N ARG A 43 6.17 8.98 -6.24
CA ARG A 43 5.64 9.25 -7.58
C ARG A 43 6.57 10.13 -8.41
N HIS A 44 7.24 11.10 -7.80
CA HIS A 44 8.25 11.92 -8.46
C HIS A 44 9.55 11.16 -8.81
N GLN A 45 9.80 9.98 -8.23
CA GLN A 45 10.93 9.11 -8.59
C GLN A 45 10.61 8.15 -9.73
N LEU A 46 9.35 8.10 -10.19
CA LEU A 46 8.90 7.28 -11.32
C LEU A 46 8.84 7.98 -12.71
N PRO A 47 9.46 9.16 -13.00
CA PRO A 47 9.29 9.81 -14.30
C PRO A 47 10.07 9.01 -15.36
N GLY A 48 9.34 8.20 -16.12
CA GLY A 48 9.87 7.28 -17.14
C GLY A 48 9.48 5.81 -16.92
N ALA A 49 9.10 5.44 -15.70
CA ALA A 49 8.37 4.20 -15.47
C ALA A 49 6.93 4.43 -15.93
N ARG A 50 6.68 4.25 -17.24
CA ARG A 50 5.31 3.96 -17.69
C ARG A 50 4.77 2.93 -16.70
N ALA A 51 3.59 3.17 -16.11
CA ALA A 51 2.85 2.13 -15.42
C ALA A 51 2.72 0.99 -16.42
N LYS A 52 3.64 0.04 -16.33
CA LYS A 52 3.71 -1.06 -17.25
C LYS A 52 2.49 -1.88 -16.88
N ASP A 53 1.66 -2.15 -17.88
CA ASP A 53 0.75 -3.30 -17.88
C ASP A 53 -0.71 -3.13 -17.38
N ASP A 54 -1.30 -1.93 -17.33
CA ASP A 54 -2.79 -1.81 -17.27
C ASP A 54 -3.47 -1.85 -18.66
N SER A 55 -2.70 -2.08 -19.73
CA SER A 55 -3.22 -2.22 -21.10
C SER A 55 -3.10 -3.64 -21.67
N LEU A 56 -2.78 -4.65 -20.86
CA LEU A 56 -2.72 -6.06 -21.28
C LEU A 56 -3.90 -6.92 -20.78
N LEU A 57 -5.06 -6.31 -20.48
CA LEU A 57 -6.33 -7.01 -20.64
C LEU A 57 -6.75 -6.93 -22.11
N THR A 58 -6.07 -7.71 -22.95
CA THR A 58 -6.61 -8.08 -24.27
C THR A 58 -7.87 -8.92 -24.04
N ALA A 59 -8.94 -8.49 -24.70
CA ALA A 59 -10.27 -9.12 -24.74
C ALA A 59 -10.26 -10.59 -25.19
#